data_AF-A0A2V9PJA2-F1
#
_entry.id   AF-A0A2V9PJA2-F1
#
_cell.length_a   1.000
_cell.length_b   1.000
_cell.length_c   1.000
_cell.angle_alpha   90.00
_cell.angle_beta   90.00
_cell.angle_gamma   90.00
#
_symmetry.space_group_name_H-M   'P 1'
#
loop_
_entity.id
_entity.type
_entity.pdbx_description
1 polymer ?
#
loop_
_entity_poly.entity_id
_entity_poly.type
_entity_poly.pdbx_seq_one_letter_code
_entity_poly.pdbx_strand_id
1 'polypeptide(L)'
;WRSLASDAGAKYDAVVEINAAELAPFVTWGTNPGMVVPITASVPALPANGNANDRANAQRMLDYMGLQPGTPIEQIRLERVFIGSCTNSRLEDLRAAARVAKGYSVAAGVRAMVVPGSQQVKRAAEREGLDRIFQEAGFEWRESGCSMCLGMNPDILKPGERCASTSNRNFEGRQGRGGRTHLVSPMMAAAAAIAGHFTDVRKTQSVCLCYLWKSGAFSAA
;
A
#
# COMPACT_ATOMS: atom_id res chain seq x y z
N TRP A 1 -17.04 -2.51 24.78
CA TRP A 1 -15.93 -3.33 24.24
C TRP A 1 -14.79 -3.47 25.24
N ARG A 2 -14.27 -2.38 25.86
CA ARG A 2 -13.21 -2.48 26.89
C ARG A 2 -13.56 -3.37 28.10
N SER A 3 -14.85 -3.59 28.32
CA SER A 3 -15.41 -4.48 29.34
C SER A 3 -15.52 -5.96 28.93
N LEU A 4 -15.09 -6.33 27.72
CA LEU A 4 -15.18 -7.70 27.17
C LEU A 4 -13.77 -8.27 26.96
N ALA A 5 -12.91 -8.18 27.98
CA ALA A 5 -11.59 -8.80 27.94
C ALA A 5 -11.70 -10.32 28.16
N SER A 6 -10.75 -11.09 27.62
CA SER A 6 -10.62 -12.51 27.96
C SER A 6 -10.30 -12.67 29.44
N ASP A 7 -10.86 -13.71 30.07
CA ASP A 7 -10.56 -14.06 31.44
C ASP A 7 -9.08 -14.45 31.60
N ALA A 8 -8.52 -14.19 32.78
CA ALA A 8 -7.19 -14.66 33.12
C ALA A 8 -7.12 -16.20 33.02
N GLY A 9 -6.15 -16.73 32.27
CA GLY A 9 -6.02 -18.17 32.05
C GLY A 9 -6.88 -18.75 30.93
N ALA A 10 -7.49 -17.90 30.09
CA ALA A 10 -8.15 -18.33 28.86
C ALA A 10 -7.21 -19.22 28.02
N LYS A 11 -7.76 -20.33 27.50
CA LYS A 11 -7.03 -21.29 26.66
C LYS A 11 -7.31 -20.99 25.19
N TYR A 12 -6.28 -21.15 24.38
CA TYR A 12 -6.33 -20.96 22.93
C TYR A 12 -5.81 -22.23 22.24
N ASP A 13 -6.36 -22.58 21.08
CA ASP A 13 -5.89 -23.74 20.31
C ASP A 13 -4.45 -23.57 19.80
N ALA A 14 -4.04 -22.32 19.55
CA ALA A 14 -2.69 -21.93 19.17
C ALA A 14 -2.36 -20.51 19.65
N VAL A 15 -1.09 -20.27 19.96
CA VAL A 15 -0.56 -18.94 20.28
C VAL A 15 0.61 -18.65 19.34
N VAL A 16 0.54 -17.49 18.68
CA VAL A 16 1.59 -16.99 17.78
C VAL A 16 2.03 -15.62 18.28
N GLU A 17 3.29 -15.50 18.67
CA GLU A 17 3.88 -14.24 19.15
C GLU A 17 4.66 -13.56 18.02
N ILE A 18 4.41 -12.27 17.80
CA ILE A 18 5.02 -11.49 16.73
C ILE A 18 5.68 -10.26 17.35
N ASN A 19 7.00 -10.13 17.19
CA ASN A 19 7.72 -8.92 17.58
C ASN A 19 7.49 -7.81 16.54
N ALA A 20 6.64 -6.85 16.85
CA ALA A 20 6.32 -5.74 15.95
C ALA A 20 7.55 -4.88 15.59
N ALA A 21 8.59 -4.85 16.43
CA ALA A 21 9.80 -4.06 16.18
C ALA A 21 10.66 -4.63 15.03
N GLU A 22 10.49 -5.91 14.69
CA GLU A 22 11.23 -6.58 13.61
C GLU A 22 10.49 -6.54 12.26
N LEU A 23 9.27 -5.99 12.22
CA LEU A 23 8.48 -5.93 11.00
C LEU A 23 9.04 -4.89 10.03
N ALA A 24 9.48 -5.36 8.86
CA ALA A 24 9.73 -4.50 7.70
C ALA A 24 8.41 -4.10 7.02
N PRO A 25 8.40 -3.09 6.14
CA PRO A 25 7.30 -2.90 5.20
C PRO A 25 7.23 -4.07 4.21
N PHE A 26 6.02 -4.56 3.92
CA PHE A 26 5.77 -5.68 3.00
C PHE A 26 5.01 -5.24 1.76
N VAL A 27 5.17 -6.03 0.69
CA VAL A 27 4.45 -5.89 -0.58
C VAL A 27 3.96 -7.29 -0.99
N THR A 28 2.71 -7.40 -1.46
CA THR A 28 2.28 -8.65 -2.10
C THR A 28 2.93 -8.78 -3.47
N TRP A 29 3.50 -9.92 -3.82
CA TRP A 29 4.04 -10.19 -5.16
C TRP A 29 3.09 -11.01 -6.02
N GLY A 30 2.20 -11.79 -5.42
CA GLY A 30 1.22 -12.65 -6.10
C GLY A 30 -0.19 -12.07 -6.16
N THR A 31 -1.19 -12.94 -6.39
CA THR A 31 -2.61 -12.57 -6.58
C THR A 31 -3.49 -12.87 -5.36
N ASN A 32 -2.90 -13.11 -4.19
CA ASN A 32 -3.65 -13.16 -2.93
C ASN A 32 -2.88 -12.48 -1.78
N PRO A 33 -3.57 -12.10 -0.69
CA PRO A 33 -2.96 -11.33 0.40
C PRO A 33 -1.87 -12.07 1.18
N GLY A 34 -1.82 -13.41 1.13
CA GLY A 34 -0.80 -14.20 1.83
C GLY A 34 0.55 -14.25 1.10
N MET A 35 0.59 -13.86 -0.18
CA MET A 35 1.79 -13.89 -1.01
C MET A 35 2.57 -12.58 -0.88
N VAL A 36 3.22 -12.41 0.26
CA VAL A 36 3.96 -11.20 0.62
C VAL A 36 5.45 -11.46 0.79
N VAL A 37 6.24 -10.43 0.53
CA VAL A 37 7.67 -10.38 0.88
C VAL A 37 8.01 -9.00 1.45
N PRO A 38 9.08 -8.88 2.25
CA PRO A 38 9.61 -7.58 2.64
C PRO A 38 9.96 -6.74 1.42
N ILE A 39 9.84 -5.42 1.52
CA ILE A 39 10.21 -4.48 0.44
C ILE A 39 11.66 -4.64 -0.01
N THR A 40 12.55 -5.05 0.90
CA THR A 40 13.98 -5.25 0.65
C THR A 40 14.30 -6.59 -0.03
N ALA A 41 13.30 -7.44 -0.25
CA ALA A 41 13.49 -8.75 -0.86
C ALA A 41 13.32 -8.71 -2.39
N SER A 42 13.40 -9.89 -3.01
CA SER A 42 13.10 -10.11 -4.42
C SER A 42 11.83 -10.94 -4.60
N VAL A 43 11.27 -10.89 -5.81
CA VAL A 43 10.21 -11.79 -6.26
C VAL A 43 10.66 -13.24 -6.02
N PRO A 44 9.90 -14.07 -5.29
CA PRO A 44 10.30 -15.43 -4.98
C PRO A 44 10.53 -16.30 -6.22
N ALA A 45 11.48 -17.23 -6.10
CA ALA A 45 11.61 -18.33 -7.05
C ALA A 45 10.42 -19.28 -6.96
N LEU A 46 10.19 -20.04 -8.03
CA LEU A 46 9.25 -21.15 -7.99
C LEU A 46 9.67 -22.14 -6.89
N PRO A 47 8.72 -22.71 -6.14
CA PRO A 47 9.05 -23.64 -5.07
C PRO A 47 9.74 -24.88 -5.64
N ALA A 48 11.05 -25.03 -5.37
CA ALA A 48 11.86 -26.14 -5.87
C ALA A 48 11.31 -27.50 -5.39
N ASN A 49 10.83 -27.54 -4.14
CA ASN A 49 10.33 -28.74 -3.46
C ASN A 49 8.79 -28.85 -3.45
N GLY A 50 8.08 -27.97 -4.18
CA GLY A 50 6.62 -28.02 -4.29
C GLY A 50 6.16 -29.13 -5.23
N ASN A 51 4.92 -29.61 -5.04
CA ASN A 51 4.32 -30.54 -6.00
C ASN A 51 4.10 -29.84 -7.37
N ALA A 52 3.81 -30.60 -8.42
CA ALA A 52 3.65 -30.05 -9.77
C ALA A 52 2.55 -28.97 -9.85
N ASN A 53 1.47 -29.11 -9.07
CA ASN A 53 0.38 -28.14 -9.03
C ASN A 53 0.81 -26.83 -8.37
N ASP A 54 1.58 -26.88 -7.29
CA ASP A 54 2.08 -25.70 -6.60
C ASP A 54 2.99 -24.87 -7.51
N ARG A 55 3.88 -25.55 -8.26
CA ARG A 55 4.74 -24.89 -9.24
C ARG A 55 3.95 -24.27 -10.38
N ALA A 56 2.96 -24.99 -10.94
CA ALA A 56 2.11 -24.48 -12.00
C ALA A 56 1.27 -23.27 -11.54
N ASN A 57 0.77 -23.30 -10.30
CA ASN A 57 0.04 -22.19 -9.70
C ASN A 57 0.94 -20.96 -9.50
N ALA A 58 2.14 -21.14 -8.94
CA ALA A 58 3.11 -20.06 -8.77
C ALA A 58 3.50 -19.43 -10.11
N GLN A 59 3.77 -20.26 -11.13
CA GLN A 59 4.10 -19.77 -12.47
C GLN A 59 2.96 -18.93 -13.06
N ARG A 60 1.72 -19.40 -12.99
CA ARG A 60 0.53 -18.67 -13.48
C ARG A 60 0.40 -17.29 -12.83
N MET A 61 0.66 -17.21 -11.53
CA MET A 61 0.60 -15.95 -10.78
C MET A 61 1.70 -14.99 -11.20
N LEU A 62 2.93 -15.48 -11.40
CA LEU A 62 4.05 -14.69 -11.93
C LEU A 62 3.74 -14.18 -13.34
N ASP A 63 3.19 -15.02 -14.21
CA ASP A 63 2.79 -14.66 -15.56
C ASP A 63 1.71 -13.57 -15.54
N TYR A 64 0.66 -13.76 -14.73
CA TYR A 64 -0.40 -12.77 -14.54
C TYR A 64 0.18 -11.43 -14.07
N MET A 65 0.98 -11.47 -13.01
CA MET A 65 1.63 -10.30 -12.43
C MET A 65 2.73 -9.74 -13.32
N GLY A 66 3.12 -10.42 -14.41
CA GLY A 66 4.23 -10.03 -15.27
C GLY A 66 5.52 -9.83 -14.47
N LEU A 67 5.84 -10.76 -13.58
CA LEU A 67 7.03 -10.72 -12.72
C LEU A 67 7.99 -11.83 -13.08
N GLN A 68 9.28 -11.52 -13.03
CA GLN A 68 10.35 -12.51 -13.14
C GLN A 68 10.88 -12.84 -11.74
N PRO A 69 11.10 -14.12 -11.41
CA PRO A 69 11.81 -14.51 -10.20
C PRO A 69 13.14 -13.80 -10.02
N GLY A 70 13.49 -13.47 -8.78
CA GLY A 70 14.75 -12.81 -8.44
C GLY A 70 14.76 -11.30 -8.66
N THR A 71 13.80 -10.74 -9.41
CA THR A 71 13.65 -9.28 -9.56
C THR A 71 13.49 -8.64 -8.18
N PRO A 72 14.36 -7.70 -7.77
CA PRO A 72 14.18 -6.97 -6.53
C PRO A 72 12.83 -6.24 -6.52
N ILE A 73 12.09 -6.29 -5.41
CA ILE A 73 10.77 -5.65 -5.34
C ILE A 73 10.88 -4.15 -5.62
N GLU A 74 11.95 -3.51 -5.15
CA GLU A 74 12.21 -2.09 -5.41
C GLU A 74 12.41 -1.75 -6.90
N GLN A 75 12.66 -2.71 -7.79
CA GLN A 75 12.80 -2.45 -9.23
C GLN A 75 11.46 -2.50 -9.99
N ILE A 76 10.37 -2.88 -9.32
CA ILE A 76 9.06 -3.00 -9.97
C ILE A 76 8.44 -1.61 -10.15
N ARG A 77 8.34 -1.17 -11.41
CA ARG A 77 7.72 0.08 -11.85
C ARG A 77 6.20 0.05 -11.72
N LEU A 78 5.59 1.21 -11.52
CA LEU A 78 4.15 1.38 -11.32
C LEU A 78 3.58 2.38 -12.31
N GLU A 79 2.36 2.14 -12.77
CA GLU A 79 1.58 3.12 -13.53
C GLU A 79 0.46 3.72 -12.67
N ARG A 80 -0.01 3.00 -11.64
CA ARG A 80 -1.12 3.43 -10.78
C ARG A 80 -0.78 3.35 -9.31
N VAL A 81 -1.27 4.32 -8.54
CA VAL A 81 -1.30 4.23 -7.08
C VAL A 81 -2.68 4.57 -6.57
N PHE A 82 -3.15 3.78 -5.61
CA PHE A 82 -4.46 3.94 -5.01
C PHE A 82 -4.38 3.88 -3.50
N ILE A 83 -4.66 5.02 -2.86
CA ILE A 83 -4.80 5.15 -1.41
C ILE A 83 -6.29 5.28 -1.11
N GLY A 84 -6.95 4.17 -0.80
CA GLY A 84 -8.37 4.12 -0.55
C GLY A 84 -8.84 2.73 -0.20
N SER A 85 -9.64 2.58 0.85
CA SER A 85 -10.51 1.42 1.12
C SER A 85 -11.18 1.64 2.47
N CYS A 86 -12.25 0.89 2.77
CA CYS A 86 -12.78 0.87 4.13
C CYS A 86 -11.74 0.40 5.18
N THR A 87 -10.67 -0.26 4.76
CA THR A 87 -9.61 -0.79 5.63
C THR A 87 -8.51 0.22 5.90
N ASN A 88 -8.09 1.01 4.90
CA ASN A 88 -6.84 1.79 4.92
C ASN A 88 -6.98 3.22 4.38
N SER A 89 -8.16 3.84 4.54
CA SER A 89 -8.33 5.29 4.34
C SER A 89 -9.11 5.94 5.47
N ARG A 90 -8.75 5.60 6.70
CA ARG A 90 -9.14 6.35 7.91
C ARG A 90 -8.34 7.64 7.98
N LEU A 91 -8.72 8.55 8.89
CA LEU A 91 -8.04 9.84 9.01
C LEU A 91 -6.54 9.67 9.36
N GLU A 92 -6.20 8.73 10.24
CA GLU A 92 -4.82 8.39 10.59
C GLU A 92 -4.00 7.85 9.41
N ASP A 93 -4.62 7.06 8.53
CA ASP A 93 -4.00 6.53 7.31
C ASP A 93 -3.66 7.67 6.35
N LEU A 94 -4.60 8.58 6.14
CA LEU A 94 -4.43 9.74 5.26
C LEU A 94 -3.38 10.68 5.80
N ARG A 95 -3.35 10.94 7.12
CA ARG A 95 -2.28 11.72 7.76
C ARG A 95 -0.91 11.07 7.55
N ALA A 96 -0.82 9.75 7.69
CA ALA A 96 0.43 9.02 7.52
C ALA A 96 0.94 9.09 6.07
N ALA A 97 0.07 8.89 5.09
CA ALA A 97 0.41 9.05 3.68
C ALA A 97 0.75 10.50 3.31
N ALA A 98 0.02 11.49 3.83
CA ALA A 98 0.27 12.91 3.59
C ALA A 98 1.64 13.36 4.11
N ARG A 99 2.11 12.84 5.25
CA ARG A 99 3.47 13.11 5.76
C ARG A 99 4.57 12.66 4.78
N VAL A 100 4.32 11.60 4.02
CA VAL A 100 5.25 11.10 2.98
C VAL A 100 5.11 11.93 1.70
N ALA A 101 3.89 12.32 1.33
CA ALA A 101 3.62 13.11 0.12
C ALA A 101 4.12 14.56 0.20
N LYS A 102 4.11 15.16 1.39
CA LYS A 102 4.38 16.60 1.59
C LYS A 102 5.75 17.02 1.05
N GLY A 103 5.74 18.01 0.16
CA GLY A 103 6.95 18.59 -0.44
C GLY A 103 7.57 17.77 -1.58
N TYR A 104 6.90 16.70 -2.01
CA TYR A 104 7.30 15.87 -3.14
C TYR A 104 6.23 15.91 -4.23
N SER A 105 6.54 15.36 -5.40
CA SER A 105 5.61 15.22 -6.52
C SER A 105 5.53 13.77 -6.98
N VAL A 106 4.36 13.34 -7.42
CA VAL A 106 4.12 12.05 -8.07
C VAL A 106 5.02 11.93 -9.29
N ALA A 107 5.64 10.76 -9.48
CA ALA A 107 6.55 10.51 -10.58
C ALA A 107 5.85 10.63 -11.94
N ALA A 108 6.59 11.09 -12.95
CA ALA A 108 6.09 11.15 -14.32
C ALA A 108 5.62 9.77 -14.81
N GLY A 109 4.43 9.72 -15.40
CA GLY A 109 3.80 8.48 -15.86
C GLY A 109 3.03 7.70 -14.80
N VAL A 110 3.05 8.12 -13.53
CA VAL A 110 2.22 7.53 -12.47
C VAL A 110 0.94 8.33 -12.31
N ARG A 111 -0.20 7.65 -12.30
CA ARG A 111 -1.49 8.24 -11.92
C ARG A 111 -1.88 7.79 -10.51
N ALA A 112 -1.71 8.67 -9.54
CA ALA A 112 -1.98 8.41 -8.14
C ALA A 112 -3.30 9.05 -7.70
N MET A 113 -4.10 8.34 -6.90
CA MET A 113 -5.35 8.86 -6.35
C MET A 113 -5.52 8.54 -4.87
N VAL A 114 -6.26 9.40 -4.19
CA VAL A 114 -6.64 9.25 -2.79
C VAL A 114 -8.16 9.31 -2.64
N VAL A 115 -8.72 8.28 -2.00
CA VAL A 115 -10.15 8.10 -1.79
C VAL A 115 -10.43 7.93 -0.29
N PRO A 116 -10.94 8.96 0.39
CA PRO A 116 -11.28 8.88 1.81
C PRO A 116 -12.31 7.78 2.10
N GLY A 117 -12.17 7.09 3.24
CA GLY A 117 -13.00 5.93 3.56
C GLY A 117 -14.46 6.26 3.89
N SER A 118 -14.75 7.53 4.19
CA SER A 118 -16.11 8.04 4.39
C SER A 118 -16.16 9.56 4.19
N GLN A 119 -17.38 10.10 4.04
CA GLN A 119 -17.60 11.54 3.98
C GLN A 119 -17.17 12.26 5.27
N GLN A 120 -17.25 11.60 6.44
CA GLN A 120 -16.76 12.18 7.69
C GLN A 120 -15.22 12.29 7.69
N VAL A 121 -14.52 11.25 7.24
CA VAL A 121 -13.06 11.26 7.11
C VAL A 121 -12.62 12.31 6.10
N LYS A 122 -13.28 12.40 4.95
CA LYS A 122 -12.99 13.41 3.91
C LYS A 122 -13.06 14.82 4.48
N ARG A 123 -14.17 15.18 5.11
CA ARG A 123 -14.34 16.50 5.73
C ARG A 123 -13.30 16.79 6.82
N ALA A 124 -12.89 15.78 7.59
CA ALA A 124 -11.86 15.94 8.61
C ALA A 124 -10.48 16.16 7.99
N ALA A 125 -10.13 15.38 6.97
CA ALA A 125 -8.89 15.51 6.22
C ALA A 125 -8.77 16.88 5.53
N GLU A 126 -9.87 17.38 4.95
CA GLU A 126 -9.93 18.70 4.32
C GLU A 126 -9.80 19.85 5.33
N ARG A 127 -10.41 19.72 6.52
CA ARG A 127 -10.19 20.69 7.61
C ARG A 127 -8.73 20.74 8.07
N GLU A 128 -8.00 19.63 7.95
CA GLU A 128 -6.57 19.56 8.26
C GLU A 128 -5.67 19.94 7.07
N GLY A 129 -6.25 20.21 5.90
CA GLY A 129 -5.50 20.55 4.68
C GLY A 129 -4.75 19.37 4.07
N LEU A 130 -5.11 18.12 4.40
CA LEU A 130 -4.46 16.93 3.84
C LEU A 130 -4.75 16.79 2.34
N ASP A 131 -5.95 17.18 1.91
CA ASP A 131 -6.36 17.26 0.51
C ASP A 131 -5.38 18.12 -0.31
N ARG A 132 -5.00 19.29 0.22
CA ARG A 132 -4.06 20.21 -0.43
C ARG A 132 -2.68 19.59 -0.55
N ILE A 133 -2.18 18.95 0.51
CA ILE A 133 -0.89 18.24 0.48
C ILE A 133 -0.87 17.19 -0.64
N PHE A 134 -1.95 16.41 -0.77
CA PHE A 134 -2.06 15.41 -1.83
C PHE A 134 -2.14 16.05 -3.23
N GLN A 135 -2.97 17.08 -3.40
CA GLN A 135 -3.13 17.78 -4.67
C GLN A 135 -1.84 18.48 -5.13
N GLU A 136 -1.13 19.15 -4.21
CA GLU A 136 0.18 19.77 -4.46
C GLU A 136 1.22 18.74 -4.90
N ALA A 137 1.16 17.54 -4.31
CA ALA A 137 2.01 16.43 -4.73
C ALA A 137 1.56 15.78 -6.05
N GLY A 138 0.40 16.17 -6.62
CA GLY A 138 -0.10 15.63 -7.89
C GLY A 138 -0.99 14.39 -7.75
N PHE A 139 -1.47 14.07 -6.55
CA PHE A 139 -2.49 13.05 -6.35
C PHE A 139 -3.88 13.59 -6.68
N GLU A 140 -4.71 12.73 -7.27
CA GLU A 140 -6.14 13.02 -7.44
C GLU A 140 -6.86 12.85 -6.10
N TRP A 141 -7.35 13.95 -5.53
CA TRP A 141 -8.24 13.91 -4.37
C TRP A 141 -9.69 13.63 -4.81
N ARG A 142 -10.24 12.48 -4.44
CA ARG A 142 -11.56 12.02 -4.90
C ARG A 142 -12.65 12.14 -3.83
N GLU A 143 -13.88 11.91 -4.26
CA GLU A 143 -15.02 11.71 -3.35
C GLU A 143 -14.89 10.40 -2.58
N SER A 144 -15.39 10.37 -1.35
CA SER A 144 -15.34 9.16 -0.54
C SER A 144 -16.21 8.06 -1.12
N GLY A 145 -15.70 6.83 -1.19
CA GLY A 145 -16.44 5.67 -1.69
C GLY A 145 -15.55 4.46 -1.91
N CYS A 146 -16.11 3.38 -2.46
CA CYS A 146 -15.35 2.17 -2.71
C CYS A 146 -14.34 2.32 -3.86
N SER A 147 -14.61 3.17 -4.86
CA SER A 147 -13.72 3.46 -6.01
C SER A 147 -13.05 2.16 -6.55
N MET A 148 -11.75 2.18 -6.81
CA MET A 148 -11.01 1.06 -7.37
C MET A 148 -10.93 -0.14 -6.40
N CYS A 149 -11.19 0.01 -5.10
CA CYS A 149 -11.21 -1.13 -4.16
C CYS A 149 -12.32 -2.14 -4.51
N LEU A 150 -13.41 -1.67 -5.15
CA LEU A 150 -14.48 -2.52 -5.68
C LEU A 150 -14.39 -2.74 -7.19
N GLY A 151 -13.90 -1.75 -7.96
CA GLY A 151 -13.73 -1.89 -9.41
C GLY A 151 -15.04 -1.94 -10.21
N MET A 152 -16.16 -1.47 -9.63
CA MET A 152 -17.49 -1.40 -10.28
C MET A 152 -17.85 0.02 -10.76
N ASN A 153 -16.85 0.87 -10.92
CA ASN A 153 -16.97 2.26 -11.36
C ASN A 153 -15.85 2.53 -12.39
N PRO A 154 -15.78 3.73 -12.98
CA PRO A 154 -14.74 4.04 -13.98
C PRO A 154 -13.29 4.00 -13.47
N ASP A 155 -13.06 4.01 -12.15
CA ASP A 155 -11.72 3.82 -11.59
C ASP A 155 -11.37 2.32 -11.62
N ILE A 156 -10.86 1.87 -12.77
CA ILE A 156 -10.34 0.51 -13.00
C ILE A 156 -8.93 0.55 -13.59
N LEU A 157 -8.21 -0.56 -13.41
CA LEU A 157 -6.95 -0.83 -14.07
C LEU A 157 -7.17 -1.36 -15.48
N LYS A 158 -6.32 -0.92 -16.41
CA LYS A 158 -6.23 -1.50 -17.76
C LYS A 158 -5.45 -2.82 -17.73
N PRO A 159 -5.66 -3.72 -18.70
CA PRO A 159 -4.85 -4.93 -18.83
C PRO A 159 -3.35 -4.62 -18.83
N GLY A 160 -2.60 -5.29 -17.95
CA GLY A 160 -1.15 -5.12 -17.79
C GLY A 160 -0.73 -3.94 -16.91
N GLU A 161 -1.63 -3.00 -16.60
CA GLU A 161 -1.37 -1.85 -15.74
C GLU A 161 -1.13 -2.30 -14.29
N ARG A 162 -0.05 -1.81 -13.67
CA ARG A 162 0.38 -2.20 -12.34
C ARG A 162 0.04 -1.13 -11.31
N CYS A 163 -0.49 -1.60 -10.19
CA CYS A 163 -0.94 -0.74 -9.11
C CYS A 163 -0.33 -1.10 -7.75
N ALA A 164 0.15 -0.08 -7.03
CA ALA A 164 0.29 -0.13 -5.58
C ALA A 164 -1.01 0.33 -4.92
N SER A 165 -1.65 -0.53 -4.16
CA SER A 165 -3.02 -0.37 -3.68
C SER A 165 -3.11 -0.59 -2.18
N THR A 166 -3.85 0.28 -1.49
CA THR A 166 -4.19 0.10 -0.07
C THR A 166 -5.54 -0.62 0.11
N SER A 167 -5.97 -1.38 -0.90
CA SER A 167 -7.05 -2.37 -0.77
C SER A 167 -6.63 -3.49 0.18
N ASN A 168 -7.58 -4.33 0.59
CA ASN A 168 -7.31 -5.58 1.30
C ASN A 168 -7.40 -6.83 0.42
N ARG A 169 -7.62 -6.66 -0.89
CA ARG A 169 -7.83 -7.75 -1.86
C ARG A 169 -7.18 -7.42 -3.20
N ASN A 170 -6.44 -8.39 -3.74
CA ASN A 170 -5.71 -8.29 -5.02
C ASN A 170 -5.86 -9.54 -5.91
N PHE A 171 -6.94 -10.31 -5.75
CA PHE A 171 -7.22 -11.41 -6.67
C PHE A 171 -7.42 -10.92 -8.11
N GLU A 172 -7.17 -11.81 -9.06
CA GLU A 172 -7.18 -11.49 -10.48
C GLU A 172 -8.50 -10.84 -10.90
N GLY A 173 -8.41 -9.70 -11.59
CA GLY A 173 -9.59 -8.95 -12.03
C GLY A 173 -10.22 -8.05 -10.98
N ARG A 174 -9.77 -8.07 -9.71
CA ARG A 174 -10.41 -7.33 -8.61
C ARG A 174 -10.56 -5.84 -8.87
N GLN A 175 -9.49 -5.20 -9.35
CA GLN A 175 -9.44 -3.76 -9.61
C GLN A 175 -9.54 -3.45 -11.11
N GLY A 176 -9.95 -4.42 -11.93
CA GLY A 176 -9.95 -4.34 -13.38
C GLY A 176 -9.41 -5.62 -14.02
N ARG A 177 -10.03 -6.08 -15.11
CA ARG A 177 -9.64 -7.32 -15.80
C ARG A 177 -8.21 -7.19 -16.33
N GLY A 178 -7.34 -8.09 -15.90
CA GLY A 178 -5.92 -8.11 -16.28
C GLY A 178 -5.05 -7.05 -15.59
N GLY A 179 -5.60 -6.30 -14.62
CA GLY A 179 -4.83 -5.35 -13.81
C GLY A 179 -3.96 -6.06 -12.76
N ARG A 180 -2.75 -5.54 -12.53
CA ARG A 180 -1.75 -6.17 -11.66
C ARG A 180 -1.65 -5.42 -10.33
N THR A 181 -2.35 -5.92 -9.32
CA THR A 181 -2.49 -5.21 -8.04
C THR A 181 -1.53 -5.76 -6.99
N HIS A 182 -0.80 -4.87 -6.33
CA HIS A 182 0.00 -5.16 -5.17
C HIS A 182 -0.57 -4.44 -3.94
N LEU A 183 -0.77 -5.16 -2.85
CA LEU A 183 -1.22 -4.59 -1.58
C LEU A 183 -0.03 -4.03 -0.80
N VAL A 184 -0.19 -2.80 -0.33
CA VAL A 184 0.80 -2.08 0.48
C VAL A 184 0.10 -1.16 1.48
N SER A 185 0.82 -0.71 2.51
CA SER A 185 0.30 0.30 3.44
C SER A 185 0.15 1.69 2.80
N PRO A 186 -0.64 2.61 3.38
CA PRO A 186 -0.81 3.97 2.86
C PRO A 186 0.50 4.75 2.69
N MET A 187 1.41 4.62 3.65
CA MET A 187 2.73 5.27 3.59
C MET A 187 3.58 4.70 2.44
N MET A 188 3.56 3.39 2.24
CA MET A 188 4.27 2.72 1.14
C MET A 188 3.67 3.09 -0.22
N ALA A 189 2.35 3.17 -0.33
CA ALA A 189 1.68 3.64 -1.55
C ALA A 189 2.10 5.07 -1.91
N ALA A 190 2.09 5.99 -0.94
CA ALA A 190 2.52 7.37 -1.16
C ALA A 190 4.00 7.45 -1.61
N ALA A 191 4.89 6.72 -0.93
CA ALA A 191 6.30 6.67 -1.29
C ALA A 191 6.50 6.11 -2.71
N ALA A 192 5.76 5.06 -3.07
CA ALA A 192 5.85 4.45 -4.38
C ALA A 192 5.29 5.34 -5.50
N ALA A 193 4.27 6.16 -5.21
CA ALA A 193 3.76 7.15 -6.15
C ALA A 193 4.81 8.22 -6.51
N ILE A 194 5.55 8.68 -5.50
CA ILE A 194 6.62 9.67 -5.66
C ILE A 194 7.82 9.07 -6.41
N ALA A 195 8.18 7.81 -6.12
CA ALA A 195 9.33 7.15 -6.74
C ALA A 195 9.06 6.60 -8.15
N GLY A 196 7.81 6.26 -8.47
CA GLY A 196 7.44 5.57 -9.71
C GLY A 196 7.72 4.06 -9.73
N HIS A 197 8.13 3.52 -8.59
CA HIS A 197 8.39 2.10 -8.35
C HIS A 197 8.22 1.83 -6.85
N PHE A 198 8.18 0.56 -6.42
CA PHE A 198 8.17 0.28 -4.98
C PHE A 198 9.46 0.78 -4.32
N THR A 199 9.33 1.42 -3.17
CA THR A 199 10.48 1.93 -2.41
C THR A 199 10.21 1.78 -0.92
N ASP A 200 11.25 1.50 -0.14
CA ASP A 200 11.14 1.42 1.30
C ASP A 200 10.83 2.81 1.91
N VAL A 201 9.63 2.96 2.46
CA VAL A 201 9.17 4.22 3.05
C VAL A 201 10.04 4.71 4.20
N ARG A 202 10.80 3.81 4.85
CA ARG A 202 11.77 4.18 5.90
C ARG A 202 12.88 5.07 5.35
N LYS A 203 13.22 4.94 4.07
CA LYS A 203 14.22 5.80 3.39
C LYS A 203 13.66 7.22 3.15
N THR A 204 12.36 7.35 2.89
CA THR A 204 11.69 8.63 2.62
C THR A 204 11.41 9.42 3.90
N GLN A 205 11.11 8.74 5.02
CA GLN A 205 10.84 9.39 6.30
C GLN A 205 12.08 10.05 6.93
N SER A 206 13.28 9.50 6.69
CA SER A 206 14.54 10.09 7.18
C SER A 206 14.82 11.48 6.60
N VAL A 207 14.32 11.79 5.40
CA VAL A 207 14.47 13.12 4.79
C VAL A 207 13.52 14.15 5.45
N CYS A 208 12.34 13.70 5.90
CA CYS A 208 11.36 14.54 6.59
C CYS A 208 11.82 14.92 8.02
N LEU A 209 12.50 14.03 8.74
CA LEU A 209 13.14 14.35 10.04
C LEU A 209 14.24 15.41 9.89
N CYS A 210 15.08 15.32 8.86
CA CYS A 210 16.08 16.36 8.57
C CYS A 210 15.43 17.72 8.23
N TYR A 211 14.29 17.72 7.53
CA TYR A 211 13.56 18.95 7.20
C TYR A 211 12.85 19.57 8.42
N LEU A 212 12.30 18.75 9.32
CA LEU A 212 11.70 19.22 10.58
C LEU A 212 12.75 19.78 11.53
N TRP A 213 13.98 19.26 11.50
CA TRP A 213 15.09 19.80 12.29
C TRP A 213 15.63 21.11 11.72
N LYS A 214 15.69 21.26 10.39
CA LYS A 214 16.08 22.53 9.74
C LYS A 214 15.02 23.63 9.76
N SER A 215 13.73 23.29 9.89
CA SER A 215 12.62 24.26 9.90
C SER A 215 12.23 24.75 11.31
N GLY A 216 12.96 24.37 12.36
CA GLY A 216 12.74 24.87 13.72
C GLY A 216 11.41 24.42 14.35
N ALA A 217 10.75 23.40 13.80
CA ALA A 217 9.41 22.97 14.24
C ALA A 217 9.41 22.04 15.48
N PHE A 218 10.55 21.83 16.12
CA PHE A 218 10.68 21.13 17.40
C PHE A 218 11.46 22.00 18.38
N SER A 219 10.75 22.76 19.21
CA SER A 219 11.27 23.21 20.50
C SER A 219 10.97 22.09 21.50
N ALA A 220 12.02 21.46 22.02
CA ALA A 220 11.87 20.48 23.10
C ALA A 220 11.27 21.18 24.34
N ALA A 221 10.18 20.64 24.84
CA ALA A 221 9.69 20.83 26.20
C ALA A 221 9.39 19.44 26.77
#